data_AF-A0A939DSF9-F1
#
_entry.id   AF-A0A939DSF9-F1
#
_cell.length_a   1.000
_cell.length_b   1.000
_cell.length_c   1.000
_cell.angle_alpha   90.00
_cell.angle_beta   90.00
_cell.angle_gamma   90.00
#
_symmetry.space_group_name_H-M   'P 1'
#
loop_
_entity.id
_entity.type
_entity.pdbx_description
1 polymer ?
#
loop_
_entity_poly.entity_id
_entity_poly.type
_entity_poly.pdbx_seq_one_letter_code
_entity_poly.pdbx_strand_id
1 'polypeptide(L)'
;SRIWRRNRLPAVTAQAGVSGDTVANVRKQLAPELEAIALPAGYSMHWGGEYYDEKRSIDDLMEQNPKATILMLIILVAMFNAYRQPIIIFITL
;
A
#
# COMPACT_ATOMS: atom_id res chain seq x y z
N SER A 1 27.60 -18.88 -13.16
CA SER A 1 26.85 -17.63 -13.36
C SER A 1 25.50 -17.75 -12.67
N ARG A 2 25.20 -16.90 -11.67
CA ARG A 2 23.97 -16.99 -10.86
C ARG A 2 22.97 -15.97 -11.42
N ILE A 3 21.96 -16.43 -12.14
CA ILE A 3 20.95 -15.57 -12.78
C ILE A 3 19.81 -15.36 -11.79
N TRP A 4 19.65 -14.13 -11.31
CA TRP A 4 18.51 -13.75 -10.47
C TRP A 4 17.25 -13.63 -11.33
N ARG A 5 16.17 -14.30 -10.89
CA ARG A 5 14.88 -14.31 -11.60
C ARG A 5 13.77 -13.95 -10.63
N ARG A 6 12.88 -13.03 -11.02
CA ARG A 6 11.62 -12.71 -10.31
C ARG A 6 10.47 -12.96 -11.29
N ASN A 7 9.46 -13.72 -10.88
CA ASN A 7 8.33 -14.11 -11.75
C ASN A 7 8.77 -14.72 -13.10
N ARG A 8 9.80 -15.57 -13.08
CA ARG A 8 10.42 -16.22 -14.27
C ARG A 8 11.11 -15.27 -15.26
N LEU A 9 11.15 -13.97 -14.99
CA LEU A 9 11.90 -12.99 -15.78
C LEU A 9 13.26 -12.70 -15.14
N PRO A 10 14.33 -12.51 -15.93
CA PRO A 10 15.61 -12.07 -15.41
C PRO A 10 15.43 -10.69 -14.75
N ALA A 11 15.92 -10.56 -13.51
CA ALA A 11 15.74 -9.35 -12.72
C ALA A 11 17.09 -8.84 -12.20
N VAL A 12 17.26 -7.52 -12.23
CA VAL A 12 18.40 -6.83 -11.62
C VAL A 12 17.87 -6.08 -10.40
N THR A 13 18.45 -6.34 -9.23
CA THR A 13 18.09 -5.67 -7.98
C THR A 13 19.13 -4.60 -7.68
N ALA A 14 18.72 -3.34 -7.57
CA ALA A 14 19.53 -2.27 -7.01
C ALA A 14 19.19 -2.10 -5.52
N GLN A 15 20.20 -2.01 -4.67
CA GLN A 15 20.04 -1.75 -3.23
C GLN A 15 20.82 -0.48 -2.89
N ALA A 16 20.19 0.41 -2.12
CA ALA A 16 20.82 1.61 -1.59
C ALA A 16 20.56 1.67 -0.08
N GLY A 17 21.62 1.90 0.69
CA GLY A 17 21.49 2.18 2.12
C GLY A 17 21.22 3.67 2.32
N VAL A 18 20.24 3.99 3.17
CA VAL A 18 19.94 5.38 3.55
C VAL A 18 20.58 5.66 4.91
N SER A 19 21.25 6.80 5.02
CA SER A 19 21.90 7.29 6.24
C SER A 19 21.38 8.70 6.54
N GLY A 20 20.82 8.92 7.73
CA GLY A 20 20.40 10.25 8.21
C GLY A 20 18.95 10.68 7.96
N ASP A 21 18.17 9.96 7.16
CA ASP A 21 16.73 10.25 6.92
C ASP A 21 15.92 8.94 6.82
N THR A 22 14.60 9.06 6.83
CA THR A 22 13.67 7.94 6.69
C THR A 22 13.67 7.42 5.25
N VAL A 23 13.72 6.10 5.09
CA VAL A 23 13.70 5.42 3.77
C VAL A 23 12.52 5.89 2.91
N ALA A 24 11.36 6.13 3.51
CA ALA A 24 10.18 6.62 2.81
C ALA A 24 10.34 8.02 2.18
N ASN A 25 11.03 8.94 2.86
CA ASN A 25 11.25 10.30 2.36
C ASN A 25 12.25 10.32 1.20
N VAL A 26 13.38 9.64 1.37
CA VAL A 26 14.40 9.51 0.32
C VAL A 26 13.83 8.82 -0.91
N ARG A 27 12.99 7.79 -0.73
CA ARG A 27 12.25 7.16 -1.82
C ARG A 27 11.34 8.14 -2.54
N LYS A 28 10.54 8.95 -1.82
CA LYS A 28 9.64 9.94 -2.43
C LYS A 28 10.38 10.97 -3.27
N GLN A 29 11.59 11.35 -2.89
CA GLN A 29 12.43 12.28 -3.65
C GLN A 29 13.03 11.63 -4.90
N LEU A 30 13.52 10.39 -4.80
CA LEU A 30 14.14 9.64 -5.91
C LEU A 30 13.13 9.01 -6.87
N ALA A 31 11.89 8.77 -6.43
CA ALA A 31 10.85 8.16 -7.22
C ALA A 31 10.62 8.85 -8.58
N PRO A 32 10.40 10.18 -8.64
CA PRO A 32 10.19 10.86 -9.92
C PRO A 32 11.42 10.78 -10.84
N GLU A 33 12.63 10.82 -10.30
CA GLU A 33 13.85 10.74 -11.09
C GLU A 33 14.06 9.34 -11.70
N LEU A 34 13.76 8.29 -10.94
CA LEU A 34 13.89 6.91 -11.41
C LEU A 34 12.78 6.50 -12.37
N GLU A 35 11.56 6.98 -12.16
CA GLU A 35 10.42 6.73 -13.06
C GLU A 35 10.51 7.55 -14.37
N ALA A 36 11.29 8.64 -14.38
CA ALA A 36 11.57 9.42 -15.59
C ALA A 36 12.59 8.74 -16.54
N ILE A 37 13.27 7.68 -16.09
CA ILE A 37 14.22 6.94 -16.94
C ILE A 37 13.42 6.17 -18.00
N ALA A 38 13.71 6.44 -19.28
CA ALA A 38 13.10 5.73 -20.40
C ALA A 38 13.53 4.24 -20.37
N LEU A 39 12.62 3.37 -19.94
CA LEU A 39 12.80 1.93 -19.96
C LEU A 39 12.61 1.41 -21.41
N PRO A 40 13.52 0.54 -21.91
CA PRO A 40 13.32 -0.10 -23.20
C PRO A 40 12.08 -0.99 -23.19
N ALA A 41 11.46 -1.17 -24.38
CA ALA A 41 10.23 -1.94 -24.52
C ALA A 41 10.36 -3.36 -23.91
N GLY A 42 9.42 -3.71 -23.03
CA GLY A 42 9.40 -5.02 -22.36
C GLY A 42 10.08 -5.06 -20.98
N TYR A 43 10.67 -3.95 -20.52
CA TYR A 43 11.20 -3.83 -19.15
C TYR A 43 10.21 -3.08 -18.25
N SER A 44 9.97 -3.61 -17.07
CA SER A 44 9.18 -2.95 -16.02
C SER A 44 10.05 -2.65 -14.81
N MET A 45 9.84 -1.47 -14.23
CA MET A 45 10.45 -1.09 -12.97
C MET A 45 9.41 -1.28 -11.86
N HIS A 46 9.80 -1.98 -10.79
CA HIS A 46 8.96 -2.17 -9.62
C HIS A 46 9.73 -1.84 -8.36
N TRP A 47 9.13 -1.01 -7.51
CA TRP A 47 9.60 -0.81 -6.15
C TRP A 47 9.41 -2.10 -5.35
N GLY A 48 10.49 -2.56 -4.70
CA GLY A 48 10.47 -3.73 -3.82
C GLY A 48 10.84 -3.37 -2.39
N GLY A 49 10.89 -4.38 -1.52
CA GLY A 49 11.23 -4.22 -0.10
C GLY A 49 10.10 -3.59 0.70
N GLU A 50 10.47 -2.86 1.76
CA GLU A 50 9.57 -2.30 2.77
C GLU A 50 8.40 -1.52 2.15
N TYR A 51 8.63 -0.73 1.10
CA TYR A 51 7.57 0.03 0.46
C TYR A 51 6.51 -0.85 -0.22
N TYR A 52 6.91 -1.97 -0.81
CA TYR A 52 5.96 -2.90 -1.44
C TYR A 52 5.10 -3.59 -0.38
N ASP A 53 5.72 -3.99 0.73
CA ASP A 53 5.03 -4.67 1.83
C ASP A 53 4.13 -3.70 2.62
N GLU A 54 4.59 -2.47 2.86
CA GLU A 54 3.79 -1.39 3.46
C GLU A 54 2.60 -1.03 2.56
N LYS A 55 2.84 -0.81 1.26
CA LYS A 55 1.76 -0.48 0.33
C LYS A 55 0.74 -1.62 0.22
N ARG A 56 1.20 -2.87 0.13
CA ARG A 56 0.32 -4.02 0.12
C ARG A 56 -0.50 -4.10 1.41
N SER A 57 0.13 -3.87 2.55
CA SER A 57 -0.57 -3.87 3.84
C SER A 57 -1.61 -2.75 3.91
N ILE A 58 -1.29 -1.54 3.44
CA ILE A 58 -2.24 -0.42 3.39
C ILE A 58 -3.39 -0.75 2.44
N ASP A 59 -3.12 -1.29 1.25
CA ASP A 59 -4.15 -1.67 0.28
C ASP A 59 -5.07 -2.77 0.87
N ASP A 60 -4.50 -3.80 1.49
CA ASP A 60 -5.23 -4.87 2.16
C ASP A 60 -6.04 -4.34 3.37
N LEU A 61 -5.51 -3.35 4.10
CA LEU A 61 -6.20 -2.69 5.20
C LEU A 61 -7.37 -1.85 4.69
N MET A 62 -7.18 -1.11 3.59
CA MET A 62 -8.23 -0.31 2.96
C MET A 62 -9.34 -1.18 2.38
N GLU A 63 -9.01 -2.37 1.86
CA GLU A 63 -9.99 -3.35 1.41
C GLU A 63 -10.81 -3.94 2.58
N GLN A 64 -10.17 -4.11 3.75
CA GLN A 64 -10.82 -4.68 4.93
C GLN A 64 -11.60 -3.65 5.77
N ASN A 65 -11.19 -2.38 5.77
CA ASN A 65 -11.83 -1.29 6.49
C ASN A 65 -13.36 -1.23 6.27
N PRO A 66 -13.89 -1.21 5.02
CA PRO A 66 -15.34 -1.16 4.80
C PRO A 66 -16.09 -2.36 5.39
N LYS A 67 -15.47 -3.55 5.49
CA LYS A 67 -16.10 -4.72 6.13
C LYS A 67 -16.29 -4.52 7.63
N ALA A 68 -15.27 -3.99 8.31
CA ALA A 68 -15.33 -3.67 9.75
C ALA A 68 -16.37 -2.57 10.03
N THR A 69 -16.40 -1.55 9.18
CA THR A 69 -17.36 -0.45 9.22
C THR A 69 -18.82 -0.91 9.11
N ILE A 70 -19.11 -1.85 8.21
CA ILE A 70 -20.45 -2.44 8.06
C ILE A 70 -20.83 -3.26 9.29
N LEU A 71 -19.91 -4.09 9.81
CA LEU A 71 -20.15 -4.91 11.00
C LEU A 71 -20.47 -4.04 12.22
N MET A 72 -19.72 -2.94 12.41
CA MET A 72 -19.98 -1.95 13.45
C MET A 72 -21.39 -1.35 13.32
N LEU A 73 -21.80 -0.98 12.10
CA LEU A 73 -23.13 -0.42 11.84
C LEU A 73 -24.24 -1.42 12.21
N ILE A 74 -24.09 -2.70 11.86
CA ILE A 74 -25.06 -3.76 12.20
C ILE A 74 -25.21 -3.88 13.72
N ILE A 75 -24.09 -3.90 14.46
CA ILE A 75 -24.12 -4.00 15.93
C ILE A 75 -24.80 -2.77 16.54
N LEU A 76 -24.52 -1.57 16.04
CA LEU A 76 -25.17 -0.34 16.51
C LEU A 76 -26.68 -0.36 16.27
N VAL A 77 -27.13 -0.78 15.09
CA VAL A 77 -28.57 -0.91 14.79
C VAL A 77 -29.23 -1.94 15.69
N ALA A 78 -28.58 -3.08 15.95
CA ALA A 78 -29.09 -4.11 16.85
C ALA A 78 -29.19 -3.61 18.32
N MET A 79 -28.24 -2.79 18.78
CA MET A 79 -28.21 -2.29 20.14
C MET A 79 -29.26 -1.20 20.41
N PHE A 80 -29.47 -0.30 19.45
CA PHE A 80 -30.40 0.82 19.62
C PHE A 80 -31.83 0.52 19.12
N ASN A 81 -32.02 -0.58 18.39
CA ASN A 81 -33.28 -0.92 17.70
C ASN A 81 -33.87 0.28 16.93
N ALA A 82 -33.00 1.19 16.50
CA ALA A 82 -33.35 2.47 15.92
C ALA A 82 -32.30 2.80 14.86
N TYR A 83 -32.75 3.17 13.66
CA TYR A 83 -31.86 3.44 12.52
C TYR A 83 -31.24 4.84 12.57
N ARG A 84 -31.89 5.81 13.22
CA ARG A 84 -31.44 7.21 13.22
C ARG A 84 -30.22 7.48 14.09
N GLN A 85 -30.14 6.88 15.27
CA GLN A 85 -29.02 7.10 16.20
C GLN A 85 -27.68 6.52 15.68
N PRO A 86 -27.62 5.29 15.13
CA PRO A 86 -26.41 4.71 14.54
C PRO A 86 -25.86 5.49 13.34
N ILE A 87 -26.75 5.97 12.46
CA ILE A 87 -26.35 6.70 11.24
C ILE A 87 -25.70 8.04 11.58
N ILE A 88 -26.19 8.73 12.63
CA ILE A 88 -25.60 10.01 13.06
C ILE A 88 -24.18 9.78 13.61
N ILE A 89 -24.00 8.78 14.49
CA ILE A 89 -22.67 8.43 15.04
C ILE A 89 -21.69 8.12 13.92
N PHE A 90 -22.15 7.38 12.90
CA PHE A 90 -21.34 6.99 11.76
C PHE A 90 -20.88 8.15 10.88
N ILE A 91 -21.73 9.16 10.67
CA ILE A 91 -21.40 10.34 9.84
C ILE A 91 -20.43 11.28 10.58
N THR A 92 -20.44 11.27 11.91
CA THR A 92 -19.55 12.11 12.73
C THR A 92 -18.16 11.50 12.98
N LEU A 93 -17.97 10.23 12.61
CA LEU A 93 -16.74 9.46 12.82
C LEU A 93 -15.88 9.48 11.56
#